data_AF-A0A3B9D0L2-F1
#
_entry.id   AF-A0A3B9D0L2-F1
#
_cell.length_a   1.000
_cell.length_b   1.000
_cell.length_c   1.000
_cell.angle_alpha   90.00
_cell.angle_beta   90.00
_cell.angle_gamma   90.00
#
_symmetry.space_group_name_H-M   'P 1'
#
loop_
_entity.id
_entity.type
_entity.pdbx_description
1 polymer ?
#
loop_
_entity_poly.entity_id
_entity_poly.type
_entity_poly.pdbx_seq_one_letter_code
_entity_poly.pdbx_strand_id
1 'polypeptide(L)'
;GCRIAGRNVAAHFLDVFGRPARMSACECERVDAPSLTQALELVNSAEIQRKLSSDNGYAHRISSSDISDRELAEDLFLRVLSRPPSPDEIKTVTTFLGSEPDRRVAVQDIAWSLLATNEFLLIH
;
A
#
# COMPACT_ATOMS: atom_id res chain seq x y z
N GLY A 1 -15.45 -16.94 -35.21
CA GLY A 1 -15.41 -17.36 -33.80
C GLY A 1 -14.82 -16.24 -32.97
N CYS A 2 -15.48 -15.89 -31.87
CA CYS A 2 -15.36 -14.68 -31.06
C CYS A 2 -13.93 -14.24 -30.67
N ARG A 3 -13.62 -12.94 -30.83
CA ARG A 3 -12.50 -12.24 -30.19
C ARG A 3 -12.90 -11.88 -28.76
N ILE A 4 -12.04 -12.11 -27.77
CA ILE A 4 -12.19 -11.52 -26.44
C ILE A 4 -10.93 -10.73 -26.12
N ALA A 5 -11.09 -9.41 -26.13
CA ALA A 5 -10.16 -8.44 -25.55
C ALA A 5 -10.46 -8.28 -24.05
N GLY A 6 -9.43 -7.98 -23.26
CA GLY A 6 -9.55 -7.27 -21.99
C GLY A 6 -9.43 -8.10 -20.71
N ARG A 7 -8.56 -7.60 -19.81
CA ARG A 7 -8.25 -7.99 -18.41
C ARG A 7 -7.09 -8.97 -18.23
N ASN A 8 -5.87 -8.45 -18.09
CA ASN A 8 -4.69 -9.21 -17.63
C ASN A 8 -3.92 -8.55 -16.47
N VAL A 9 -4.48 -7.56 -15.78
CA VAL A 9 -3.80 -6.94 -14.61
C VAL A 9 -4.16 -7.66 -13.30
N ALA A 10 -5.42 -8.09 -13.15
CA ALA A 10 -5.86 -8.81 -11.95
C ALA A 10 -5.29 -10.24 -11.84
N ALA A 11 -4.96 -10.88 -12.98
CA ALA A 11 -4.49 -12.25 -12.99
C ALA A 11 -3.08 -12.40 -12.38
N HIS A 12 -2.15 -11.49 -12.72
CA HIS A 12 -0.77 -11.54 -12.23
C HIS A 12 -0.67 -11.27 -10.72
N PHE A 13 -1.43 -10.29 -10.22
CA PHE A 13 -1.48 -10.00 -8.78
C PHE A 13 -2.06 -11.18 -7.98
N LEU A 14 -3.11 -11.83 -8.48
CA LEU A 14 -3.71 -13.00 -7.81
C LEU A 14 -2.83 -14.25 -7.87
N ASP A 15 -1.96 -14.39 -8.86
CA ASP A 15 -0.99 -15.49 -8.91
C ASP A 15 0.13 -15.32 -7.86
N VAL A 16 0.56 -14.08 -7.58
CA VAL A 16 1.57 -13.76 -6.56
C VAL A 16 1.01 -13.76 -5.13
N PHE A 17 -0.28 -13.42 -4.97
CA PHE A 17 -0.90 -13.18 -3.66
C PHE A 17 -2.10 -14.08 -3.30
N GLY A 18 -2.55 -15.02 -4.15
CA GLY A 18 -3.84 -15.68 -3.86
C GLY A 18 -4.25 -16.94 -4.60
N ARG A 19 -3.40 -17.58 -5.43
CA ARG A 19 -3.68 -18.94 -5.91
C ARG A 19 -2.85 -19.98 -5.16
N PRO A 20 -3.40 -20.63 -4.12
CA PRO A 20 -2.78 -21.85 -3.63
C PRO A 20 -2.89 -22.89 -4.74
N ALA A 21 -1.75 -23.28 -5.32
CA ALA A 21 -1.68 -24.51 -6.09
C ALA A 21 -2.14 -25.62 -5.13
N ARG A 22 -3.27 -26.28 -5.43
CA ARG A 22 -3.70 -27.47 -4.69
C ARG A 22 -2.69 -28.60 -4.95
N MET A 23 -1.58 -28.61 -4.23
CA MET A 23 -0.71 -29.76 -4.09
C MET A 23 -0.26 -29.87 -2.64
N SER A 24 -0.81 -30.88 -1.98
CA SER A 24 -0.40 -31.39 -0.68
C SER A 24 1.08 -31.76 -0.67
N ALA A 25 1.88 -31.26 0.27
CA ALA A 25 2.82 -32.04 1.09
C ALA A 25 3.72 -31.13 1.97
N CYS A 26 3.78 -31.49 3.26
CA CYS A 26 4.68 -31.02 4.33
C CYS A 26 4.48 -29.63 4.94
N GLU A 27 3.67 -29.64 5.99
CA GLU A 27 3.49 -28.61 7.01
C GLU A 27 4.68 -28.57 8.02
N CYS A 28 5.92 -28.47 7.53
CA CYS A 28 7.10 -28.32 8.41
C CYS A 28 8.01 -27.12 8.10
N GLU A 29 7.68 -26.32 7.08
CA GLU A 29 8.39 -25.08 6.82
C GLU A 29 7.37 -23.97 6.57
N ARG A 30 6.61 -23.64 7.63
CA ARG A 30 5.93 -22.34 7.71
C ARG A 30 7.01 -21.27 7.80
N VAL A 31 7.50 -20.83 6.65
CA VAL A 31 8.20 -19.55 6.57
C VAL A 31 7.11 -18.50 6.59
N ASP A 32 6.72 -18.06 7.80
CA ASP A 32 5.73 -17.00 8.04
C ASP A 32 6.24 -15.59 7.64
N ALA A 33 7.22 -15.52 6.74
CA ALA A 33 7.75 -14.28 6.20
C ALA A 33 7.34 -14.15 4.73
N PRO A 34 6.82 -12.99 4.29
CA PRO A 34 6.65 -12.72 2.88
C PRO A 34 7.99 -12.95 2.18
N SER A 35 7.96 -13.70 1.08
CA SER A 35 9.19 -13.93 0.33
C SER A 35 9.77 -12.58 -0.09
N LEU A 36 11.10 -12.45 -0.09
CA LEU A 36 11.79 -11.24 -0.55
C LEU A 36 11.26 -10.78 -1.92
N THR A 37 10.89 -11.73 -2.78
CA THR A 37 10.28 -11.50 -4.08
C THR A 37 8.91 -10.83 -4.00
N GLN A 38 8.06 -11.19 -3.04
CA GLN A 38 6.74 -10.56 -2.83
C GLN A 38 6.88 -9.12 -2.31
N ALA A 39 7.80 -8.87 -1.38
CA ALA A 39 8.12 -7.52 -0.92
C ALA A 39 8.67 -6.65 -2.07
N LEU A 40 9.57 -7.22 -2.88
CA LEU A 40 10.16 -6.54 -4.03
C LEU A 40 9.14 -6.23 -5.12
N GLU A 41 8.19 -7.13 -5.39
CA GLU A 41 7.11 -6.88 -6.35
C GLU A 41 6.18 -5.75 -5.87
N LEU A 42 5.89 -5.69 -4.57
CA LEU A 42 5.08 -4.60 -4.00
C LEU A 42 5.78 -3.25 -4.19
N VAL A 43 7.06 -3.17 -3.84
CA VAL A 43 7.90 -1.96 -3.97
C VAL A 43 8.14 -1.58 -5.43
N ASN A 44 8.11 -2.51 -6.37
CA ASN A 44 8.26 -2.19 -7.80
C ASN A 44 6.92 -2.10 -8.54
N SER A 45 5.79 -2.20 -7.84
CA SER A 45 4.48 -2.29 -8.47
C SER A 45 4.05 -0.96 -9.08
N ALA A 46 4.22 -0.84 -10.39
CA ALA A 46 3.69 0.27 -11.18
C ALA A 46 2.15 0.39 -11.06
N GLU A 47 1.45 -0.69 -10.73
CA GLU A 47 0.00 -0.66 -10.49
C GLU A 47 -0.37 0.06 -9.19
N ILE A 48 0.39 -0.17 -8.11
CA ILE A 48 0.18 0.52 -6.84
C ILE A 48 0.50 2.00 -6.99
N GLN A 49 1.62 2.33 -7.64
CA GLN A 49 1.97 3.72 -7.95
C GLN A 49 0.87 4.41 -8.75
N ARG A 50 0.35 3.77 -9.81
CA ARG A 50 -0.80 4.31 -10.58
C ARG A 50 -2.03 4.57 -9.71
N LYS A 51 -2.36 3.68 -8.78
CA LYS A 51 -3.52 3.83 -7.90
C LYS A 51 -3.34 4.96 -6.88
N LEU A 52 -2.15 5.08 -6.31
CA LEU A 52 -1.82 6.16 -5.36
C LEU A 52 -1.84 7.53 -6.06
N SER A 53 -1.31 7.61 -7.29
CA SER A 53 -1.24 8.85 -8.06
C SER A 53 -2.51 9.19 -8.85
N SER A 54 -3.58 8.40 -8.75
CA SER A 54 -4.84 8.66 -9.48
C SER A 54 -5.49 10.00 -9.08
N ASP A 55 -5.95 10.77 -10.07
CA ASP A 55 -6.67 12.03 -9.87
C ASP A 55 -8.05 11.84 -9.20
N ASN A 56 -8.61 10.63 -9.22
CA ASN A 56 -9.80 10.28 -8.44
C ASN A 56 -9.46 9.49 -7.17
N GLY A 57 -8.17 9.40 -6.83
CA GLY A 57 -7.66 8.63 -5.70
C GLY A 57 -7.85 9.32 -4.35
N TYR A 58 -7.62 8.55 -3.28
CA TYR A 58 -7.68 9.06 -1.91
C TYR A 58 -6.74 10.26 -1.71
N ALA A 59 -5.50 10.18 -2.21
CA ALA A 59 -4.51 11.25 -2.08
C ALA A 59 -5.01 12.58 -2.68
N HIS A 60 -5.65 12.56 -3.85
CA HIS A 60 -6.23 13.75 -4.48
C HIS A 60 -7.41 14.32 -3.68
N ARG A 61 -8.28 13.44 -3.17
CA ARG A 61 -9.45 13.86 -2.37
C ARG A 61 -9.02 14.50 -1.05
N ILE A 62 -8.04 13.91 -0.38
CA ILE A 62 -7.62 14.36 0.94
C ILE A 62 -6.71 15.59 0.87
N SER A 63 -5.91 15.73 -0.20
CA SER A 63 -5.08 16.92 -0.42
C SER A 63 -5.91 18.19 -0.63
N SER A 64 -7.16 18.04 -1.08
CA SER A 64 -8.11 19.15 -1.33
C SER A 64 -9.05 19.42 -0.15
N SER A 65 -8.86 18.75 0.98
CA SER A 65 -9.72 18.86 2.16
C SER A 65 -9.05 19.66 3.28
N ASP A 66 -9.85 20.27 4.15
CA ASP A 66 -9.38 21.06 5.31
C ASP A 66 -8.97 20.18 6.52
N ILE A 67 -8.67 18.90 6.29
CA ILE A 67 -8.22 18.00 7.36
C ILE A 67 -6.86 18.43 7.90
N SER A 68 -6.70 18.39 9.22
CA SER A 68 -5.41 18.70 9.84
C SER A 68 -4.36 17.62 9.53
N ASP A 69 -3.08 17.98 9.57
CA ASP A 69 -1.98 17.04 9.31
C ASP A 69 -1.96 15.86 10.29
N ARG A 70 -2.44 16.10 11.52
CA ARG A 70 -2.58 15.06 12.53
C ARG A 70 -3.67 14.07 12.18
N GLU A 71 -4.86 14.56 11.86
CA GLU A 71 -6.00 13.71 11.48
C GLU A 71 -5.71 12.95 10.18
N LEU A 72 -4.99 13.58 9.24
CA LEU A 72 -4.49 12.94 8.02
C LEU A 72 -3.53 11.79 8.34
N ALA A 73 -2.59 11.99 9.26
CA ALA A 73 -1.70 10.92 9.71
C ALA A 73 -2.49 9.76 10.35
N GLU A 74 -3.44 10.06 11.23
CA GLU A 74 -4.29 9.05 11.86
C GLU A 74 -5.11 8.25 10.84
N ASP A 75 -5.74 8.94 9.88
CA ASP A 75 -6.54 8.31 8.82
C ASP A 75 -5.67 7.45 7.88
N LEU A 76 -4.45 7.89 7.53
CA LEU A 76 -3.51 7.12 6.72
C LEU A 76 -3.09 5.81 7.41
N PHE A 77 -2.71 5.87 8.68
CA PHE A 77 -2.32 4.70 9.45
C PHE A 77 -3.48 3.72 9.64
N LEU A 78 -4.69 4.23 9.91
CA LEU A 78 -5.88 3.37 10.01
C LEU A 78 -6.22 2.71 8.67
N ARG A 79 -6.08 3.42 7.54
CA ARG A 79 -6.38 2.86 6.22
C ARG A 79 -5.37 1.83 5.75
N VAL A 80 -4.09 2.03 6.03
CA VAL A 80 -3.02 1.17 5.52
C VAL A 80 -2.70 0.04 6.50
N LEU A 81 -2.54 0.36 7.79
CA LEU A 81 -2.07 -0.58 8.81
C LEU A 81 -3.18 -1.06 9.77
N SER A 82 -4.41 -0.54 9.63
CA SER A 82 -5.56 -0.91 10.50
C SER A 82 -5.31 -0.67 12.00
N ARG A 83 -4.43 0.27 12.35
CA ARG A 83 -4.15 0.68 13.74
C ARG A 83 -3.93 2.20 13.84
N PRO A 84 -4.09 2.80 15.03
CA PRO A 84 -3.68 4.18 15.23
C PRO A 84 -2.14 4.32 15.17
N PRO A 85 -1.64 5.49 14.73
CA PRO A 85 -0.22 5.80 14.80
C PRO A 85 0.22 6.05 16.25
N SER A 86 1.48 5.77 16.52
CA SER A 86 2.17 6.18 17.75
C SER A 86 2.50 7.68 17.71
N PRO A 87 2.80 8.31 18.87
CA PRO A 87 3.16 9.73 18.93
C PRO A 87 4.37 10.11 18.05
N ASP A 88 5.36 9.22 17.95
CA ASP A 88 6.57 9.44 17.14
C ASP A 88 6.27 9.34 15.64
N GLU A 89 5.39 8.43 15.24
CA GLU A 89 4.90 8.31 13.86
C GLU A 89 4.10 9.54 13.43
N ILE A 90 3.21 10.04 14.29
CA ILE A 90 2.48 11.30 14.04
C ILE A 90 3.47 12.44 13.82
N LYS A 91 4.46 12.58 14.71
CA LYS A 91 5.46 13.64 14.60
C LYS A 91 6.24 13.54 13.29
N THR A 92 6.64 12.33 12.90
CA THR A 92 7.38 12.08 11.65
C THR A 92 6.55 12.47 10.43
N VAL A 93 5.29 12.01 10.36
CA VAL A 93 4.40 12.32 9.24
C VAL A 93 4.09 13.80 9.14
N THR A 94 3.71 14.45 10.24
CA THR A 94 3.41 15.89 10.26
C THR A 94 4.62 16.73 9.87
N THR A 95 5.83 16.33 10.26
CA THR A 95 7.07 17.01 9.84
C THR A 95 7.28 16.89 8.32
N PHE A 96 7.07 15.70 7.77
CA PHE A 96 7.22 15.46 6.32
C PHE A 96 6.15 16.18 5.49
N LEU A 97 4.89 16.22 5.97
CA LEU A 97 3.82 16.98 5.34
C LEU A 97 4.13 18.48 5.27
N GLY A 98 4.82 19.02 6.28
CA GLY A 98 5.26 20.42 6.31
C GLY A 98 6.51 20.72 5.48
N SER A 99 7.32 19.71 5.14
CA SER A 99 8.51 19.91 4.31
C SER A 99 8.21 19.90 2.82
N GLU A 100 7.14 19.22 2.38
CA GLU A 100 6.80 19.14 0.96
C GLU A 100 5.87 20.26 0.49
N PRO A 101 6.18 20.91 -0.67
CA PRO A 101 5.36 21.98 -1.21
C PRO A 101 4.04 21.48 -1.80
N ASP A 102 4.02 20.23 -2.29
CA ASP A 102 2.82 19.59 -2.81
C ASP A 102 2.26 18.57 -1.82
N ARG A 103 1.18 18.96 -1.15
CA ARG A 103 0.46 18.11 -0.18
C ARG A 103 0.00 16.79 -0.80
N ARG A 104 -0.37 16.78 -2.08
CA ARG A 104 -0.82 15.56 -2.78
C ARG A 104 0.34 14.57 -2.94
N VAL A 105 1.53 15.07 -3.31
CA VAL A 105 2.74 14.24 -3.44
C VAL A 105 3.14 13.70 -2.07
N ALA A 106 3.15 14.55 -1.04
CA ALA A 106 3.48 14.13 0.32
C ALA A 106 2.59 12.97 0.81
N VAL A 107 1.28 13.06 0.57
CA VAL A 107 0.33 11.99 0.94
C VAL A 107 0.58 10.70 0.17
N GLN A 108 0.92 10.79 -1.12
CA GLN A 108 1.25 9.60 -1.93
C GLN A 108 2.50 8.90 -1.40
N ASP A 109 3.54 9.67 -1.07
CA ASP A 109 4.81 9.15 -0.57
C ASP A 109 4.66 8.52 0.82
N ILE A 110 3.86 9.14 1.70
CA ILE A 110 3.55 8.54 3.00
C ILE A 110 2.78 7.23 2.80
N ALA A 111 1.73 7.22 1.99
CA ALA A 111 0.95 6.00 1.74
C ALA A 111 1.82 4.89 1.14
N TRP A 112 2.71 5.23 0.20
CA TRP A 112 3.69 4.32 -0.37
C TRP A 112 4.66 3.77 0.69
N SER A 113 5.20 4.65 1.55
CA SER A 113 6.12 4.25 2.61
C SER A 113 5.47 3.27 3.59
N LEU A 114 4.20 3.49 3.95
CA LEU A 114 3.43 2.61 4.82
C LEU A 114 3.20 1.24 4.17
N LEU A 115 2.86 1.20 2.88
CA LEU A 115 2.70 -0.04 2.12
C LEU A 115 4.02 -0.81 1.99
N ALA A 116 5.15 -0.12 1.95
CA ALA A 116 6.47 -0.72 1.88
C ALA A 116 7.02 -1.19 3.25
N THR A 117 6.29 -0.98 4.35
CA THR A 117 6.73 -1.43 5.67
C THR A 117 6.65 -2.95 5.81
N ASN A 118 7.58 -3.52 6.60
CA ASN A 118 7.47 -4.91 7.05
C ASN A 118 6.15 -5.15 7.78
N GLU A 119 5.67 -4.15 8.53
CA GLU A 119 4.40 -4.24 9.23
C GLU A 119 3.26 -4.51 8.25
N PHE A 120 3.11 -3.72 7.18
CA PHE A 120 2.10 -3.95 6.14
C PHE A 120 2.27 -5.30 5.45
N LEU A 121 3.51 -5.68 5.13
CA LEU A 121 3.83 -6.94 4.45
C LEU A 121 3.57 -8.19 5.32
N LEU A 122 3.55 -8.02 6.64
CA LEU A 122 3.35 -9.08 7.63
C LEU A 122 1.94 -9.08 8.25
N ILE A 123 1.03 -8.19 7.84
CA ILE A 123 -0.37 -8.25 8.26
C ILE A 123 -0.99 -9.52 7.64
N HIS A 124 -1.07 -10.59 8.43
CA HIS A 124 -1.70 -11.86 8.08
C HIS A 124 -2.74 -12.26 9.12
#